data_AF-A0A6F8U086-F1
#
_entry.id   AF-A0A6F8U086-F1
#
_cell.length_a   1.000
_cell.length_b   1.000
_cell.length_c   1.000
_cell.angle_alpha   90.00
_cell.angle_beta   90.00
_cell.angle_gamma   90.00
#
_symmetry.space_group_name_H-M   'P 1'
#
loop_
_entity.id
_entity.type
_entity.pdbx_description
1 polymer ?
#
loop_
_entity_poly.entity_id
_entity_poly.type
_entity_poly.pdbx_seq_one_letter_code
_entity_poly.pdbx_strand_id
1 'polypeptide(L)'
;MNIKKIVVALALSIGVPAISFAACPYDQNCLNNPYGAGSPYKADGLNNPYSQYGSPYSNKSHTNPYATDAPKLYDSQGNYRGKLSNNPYDPDSTSNPYGRYGSKYSPDSINNPYGAGNPYSNEPIYVVPSR
;
A
#
# COMPACT_ATOMS: atom_id res chain seq x y z
N MET A 1 -23.44 -45.73 -19.51
CA MET A 1 -22.64 -44.92 -20.48
C MET A 1 -23.48 -43.68 -20.79
N ASN A 2 -23.25 -42.50 -20.22
CA ASN A 2 -22.08 -41.63 -20.39
C ASN A 2 -21.91 -40.67 -19.20
N ILE A 3 -20.71 -40.67 -18.60
CA ILE A 3 -20.30 -39.74 -17.55
C ILE A 3 -19.78 -38.48 -18.24
N LYS A 4 -20.46 -37.34 -18.09
CA LYS A 4 -19.92 -36.04 -18.50
C LYS A 4 -18.92 -35.58 -17.44
N LYS A 5 -17.64 -35.56 -17.83
CA LYS A 5 -16.52 -35.02 -17.06
C LYS A 5 -16.75 -33.53 -16.84
N ILE A 6 -16.94 -33.10 -15.59
CA ILE A 6 -16.80 -31.69 -15.21
C ILE A 6 -15.43 -31.55 -14.58
N VAL A 7 -14.54 -30.88 -15.32
CA VAL A 7 -13.25 -30.42 -14.82
C VAL A 7 -13.53 -29.29 -13.85
N VAL A 8 -13.33 -29.54 -12.55
CA VAL A 8 -13.27 -28.48 -11.54
C VAL A 8 -11.92 -27.80 -11.73
N ALA A 9 -11.90 -26.69 -12.46
CA ALA A 9 -10.75 -25.80 -12.48
C ALA A 9 -10.64 -25.17 -11.08
N LEU A 10 -9.70 -25.67 -10.29
CA LEU A 10 -9.29 -25.06 -9.05
C LEU A 10 -8.62 -23.73 -9.40
N ALA A 11 -9.41 -22.65 -9.45
CA ALA A 11 -8.86 -21.31 -9.52
C ALA A 11 -8.14 -21.06 -8.19
N LEU A 12 -6.82 -21.27 -8.19
CA LEU A 12 -5.94 -20.87 -7.11
C LEU A 12 -5.95 -19.34 -7.11
N SER A 13 -6.89 -18.75 -6.37
CA SER A 13 -6.84 -17.33 -6.05
C SER A 13 -5.58 -17.12 -5.23
N ILE A 14 -4.55 -16.61 -5.88
CA ILE A 14 -3.36 -16.09 -5.20
C ILE A 14 -3.89 -14.95 -4.36
N GLY A 15 -4.13 -15.22 -3.08
CA GLY A 15 -4.58 -14.25 -2.11
C GLY A 15 -3.50 -13.19 -1.97
N VAL A 16 -3.64 -12.12 -2.74
CA VAL A 16 -3.04 -10.84 -2.36
C VAL A 16 -3.66 -10.52 -1.01
N PRO A 17 -2.89 -10.39 0.08
CA PRO A 17 -3.46 -9.85 1.30
C PRO A 17 -3.94 -8.44 0.95
N ALA A 18 -5.25 -8.28 0.82
CA ALA A 18 -5.86 -6.98 0.73
C ALA A 18 -5.55 -6.31 2.06
N ILE A 19 -4.62 -5.35 2.03
CA ILE A 19 -4.33 -4.48 3.16
C ILE A 19 -5.68 -3.87 3.56
N SER A 20 -6.18 -4.23 4.75
CA SER A 20 -7.43 -3.68 5.27
C SER A 20 -7.14 -2.24 5.68
N PHE A 21 -7.34 -1.31 4.77
CA PHE A 21 -7.34 0.11 5.10
C PHE A 21 -8.55 0.38 6.00
N ALA A 22 -8.34 1.03 7.14
CA ALA A 22 -9.42 1.47 8.02
C ALA A 22 -10.51 2.17 7.18
N ALA A 23 -11.73 1.63 7.17
CA ALA A 23 -12.84 2.15 6.37
C ALA A 23 -13.34 3.48 6.94
N CYS A 24 -12.86 4.61 6.40
CA CYS A 24 -13.24 5.97 6.80
C CYS A 24 -13.75 6.77 5.59
N PRO A 25 -14.87 6.35 4.97
CA PRO A 25 -15.35 6.90 3.70
C PRO A 25 -15.76 8.37 3.76
N TYR A 26 -15.99 8.92 4.96
CA TYR A 26 -16.40 10.32 5.15
C TYR A 26 -15.27 11.24 5.64
N ASP A 27 -14.11 10.69 6.01
CA ASP A 27 -12.96 11.48 6.47
C ASP A 27 -12.20 12.04 5.27
N GLN A 28 -11.96 13.35 5.24
CA GLN A 28 -11.29 14.01 4.11
C GLN A 28 -9.83 13.60 3.91
N ASN A 29 -9.16 13.12 4.96
CA ASN A 29 -7.74 12.72 4.91
C ASN A 29 -7.55 11.22 4.61
N CYS A 30 -8.64 10.46 4.53
CA CYS A 30 -8.57 9.02 4.28
C CYS A 30 -8.40 8.68 2.78
N LEU A 31 -7.49 7.75 2.48
CA LEU A 31 -7.20 7.31 1.11
C LEU A 31 -8.30 6.47 0.47
N ASN A 32 -9.25 5.98 1.26
CA ASN A 32 -10.45 5.29 0.77
C ASN A 32 -11.67 6.21 0.65
N ASN A 33 -11.56 7.50 0.98
CA ASN A 33 -12.58 8.49 0.66
C ASN A 33 -12.33 9.03 -0.77
N PRO A 34 -13.17 8.67 -1.76
CA PRO A 34 -12.99 9.10 -3.16
C PRO A 34 -13.29 10.59 -3.38
N TYR A 35 -13.87 11.27 -2.39
CA TYR A 35 -14.13 12.71 -2.40
C TYR A 35 -13.08 13.50 -1.59
N GLY A 36 -12.18 12.80 -0.89
CA GLY A 36 -11.11 13.38 -0.06
C GLY A 36 -9.71 13.06 -0.58
N ALA A 37 -8.80 12.67 0.31
CA ALA A 37 -7.41 12.30 0.00
C ALA A 37 -7.30 11.13 -1.00
N GLY A 38 -8.30 10.25 -1.00
CA GLY A 38 -8.43 9.15 -1.96
C GLY A 38 -8.94 9.55 -3.34
N SER A 39 -9.29 10.81 -3.57
CA SER A 39 -9.86 11.26 -4.82
C SER A 39 -8.88 11.14 -6.01
N PRO A 40 -9.31 10.56 -7.15
CA PRO A 40 -8.48 10.52 -8.35
C PRO A 40 -8.31 11.90 -9.01
N TYR A 41 -9.07 12.90 -8.59
CA TYR A 41 -9.01 14.27 -9.12
C TYR A 41 -8.25 15.24 -8.21
N LYS A 42 -7.79 14.80 -7.04
CA LYS A 42 -6.98 15.64 -6.14
C LYS A 42 -5.64 15.93 -6.81
N ALA A 43 -5.32 17.21 -7.04
CA ALA A 43 -4.15 17.64 -7.82
C ALA A 43 -2.82 17.08 -7.29
N ASP A 44 -2.71 16.94 -5.97
CA ASP A 44 -1.59 16.36 -5.21
C ASP A 44 -1.97 15.02 -4.56
N GLY A 45 -2.97 14.31 -5.09
CA GLY A 45 -3.49 13.07 -4.51
C GLY A 45 -2.68 11.83 -4.88
N LEU A 46 -2.54 10.88 -3.96
CA LEU A 46 -1.86 9.59 -4.20
C LEU A 46 -2.59 8.71 -5.22
N ASN A 47 -3.91 8.85 -5.31
CA ASN A 47 -4.74 8.09 -6.26
C ASN A 47 -4.93 8.80 -7.61
N ASN A 48 -4.36 9.99 -7.78
CA ASN A 48 -4.42 10.70 -9.06
C ASN A 48 -3.20 10.32 -9.92
N PRO A 49 -3.37 9.60 -11.05
CA PRO A 49 -2.27 9.15 -11.90
C PRO A 49 -1.55 10.29 -12.65
N TYR A 50 -2.08 11.51 -12.60
CA TYR A 50 -1.47 12.70 -13.15
C TYR A 50 -0.79 13.58 -12.10
N SER A 51 -0.91 13.25 -10.80
CA SER A 51 -0.27 14.02 -9.73
C SER A 51 1.20 13.62 -9.55
N GLN A 52 1.96 14.49 -8.88
CA GLN A 52 3.34 14.22 -8.48
C GLN A 52 3.50 12.95 -7.62
N TYR A 53 2.48 12.55 -6.86
CA TYR A 53 2.57 11.43 -5.92
C TYR A 53 1.86 10.15 -6.41
N GLY A 54 0.97 10.23 -7.39
CA GLY A 54 0.29 9.07 -7.98
C GLY A 54 0.77 8.69 -9.39
N SER A 55 1.51 9.59 -10.07
CA SER A 55 1.96 9.36 -11.44
C SER A 55 3.07 8.30 -11.56
N PRO A 56 2.96 7.36 -12.51
CA PRO A 56 4.00 6.35 -12.73
C PRO A 56 5.34 6.91 -13.23
N TYR A 57 5.40 8.20 -13.58
CA TYR A 57 6.59 8.86 -14.12
C TYR A 57 7.32 9.74 -13.10
N SER A 58 6.70 10.06 -11.97
CA SER A 58 7.30 10.95 -10.97
C SER A 58 8.25 10.19 -10.06
N ASN A 59 9.42 10.77 -9.76
CA ASN A 59 10.35 10.23 -8.77
C ASN A 59 9.81 10.29 -7.33
N LYS A 60 8.72 11.03 -7.11
CA LYS A 60 8.01 11.16 -5.83
C LYS A 60 6.77 10.28 -5.70
N SER A 61 6.47 9.46 -6.72
CA SER A 61 5.26 8.66 -6.71
C SER A 61 5.45 7.30 -6.06
N HIS A 62 4.40 6.82 -5.39
CA HIS A 62 4.35 5.45 -4.92
C HIS A 62 4.19 4.42 -6.05
N THR A 63 3.61 4.80 -7.19
CA THR A 63 3.32 3.86 -8.29
C THR A 63 4.51 3.63 -9.22
N ASN A 64 5.50 4.54 -9.22
CA ASN A 64 6.69 4.45 -10.05
C ASN A 64 7.68 3.42 -9.47
N PRO A 65 8.00 2.32 -10.19
CA PRO A 65 8.91 1.28 -9.70
C PRO A 65 10.38 1.73 -9.63
N TYR A 66 10.70 2.93 -10.10
CA TYR A 66 12.04 3.53 -10.04
C TYR A 66 12.10 4.76 -9.12
N ALA A 67 11.00 5.13 -8.47
CA ALA A 67 10.99 6.25 -7.55
C ALA A 67 11.93 5.99 -6.35
N THR A 68 12.70 7.02 -6.03
CA THR A 68 13.63 7.03 -4.88
C THR A 68 13.16 7.97 -3.77
N ASP A 69 12.20 8.84 -4.05
CA ASP A 69 11.65 9.83 -3.12
C ASP A 69 10.14 9.64 -2.91
N ALA A 70 9.70 8.38 -2.79
CA ALA A 70 8.30 8.04 -2.57
C ALA A 70 7.77 8.51 -1.20
N PRO A 71 6.43 8.62 -1.01
CA PRO A 71 5.82 9.03 0.25
C PRO A 71 6.25 8.15 1.42
N LYS A 72 6.40 8.75 2.60
CA LYS A 72 6.83 8.07 3.83
C LYS A 72 5.62 7.61 4.65
N LEU A 73 5.80 6.52 5.39
CA LEU A 73 4.81 5.96 6.28
C LEU A 73 5.20 6.18 7.74
N TYR A 74 4.22 6.53 8.57
CA TYR A 74 4.38 6.65 10.02
C TYR A 74 3.21 6.03 10.75
N ASP A 75 3.42 5.53 11.96
CA ASP A 75 2.33 5.19 12.88
C ASP A 75 1.86 6.40 13.71
N SER A 76 0.87 6.19 14.58
CA SER A 76 0.30 7.24 15.44
C SER A 76 1.26 7.77 16.49
N GLN A 77 2.33 7.04 16.79
CA GLN A 77 3.42 7.41 17.69
C GLN A 77 4.57 8.12 16.95
N GLY A 78 4.47 8.26 15.63
CA GLY A 78 5.48 8.93 14.80
C GLY A 78 6.69 8.05 14.46
N ASN A 79 6.62 6.74 14.70
CA ASN A 79 7.66 5.82 14.26
C ASN A 79 7.63 5.69 12.75
N TYR A 80 8.80 5.68 12.12
CA TYR A 80 8.92 5.47 10.69
C TYR A 80 8.60 4.02 10.32
N ARG A 81 7.83 3.86 9.23
CA ARG A 81 7.33 2.58 8.71
C ARG A 81 7.70 2.34 7.24
N GLY A 82 8.75 3.01 6.76
CA GLY A 82 9.25 2.87 5.40
C GLY A 82 8.61 3.85 4.41
N LYS A 83 8.82 3.57 3.11
CA LYS A 83 8.23 4.34 2.00
C LYS A 83 7.11 3.54 1.35
N LEU A 84 5.96 4.17 1.15
CA LEU A 84 4.91 3.66 0.28
C LEU A 84 5.42 3.73 -1.16
N SER A 85 5.97 2.62 -1.66
CA SER A 85 6.66 2.58 -2.94
C SER A 85 6.51 1.22 -3.60
N ASN A 86 6.33 1.23 -4.92
CA ASN A 86 6.38 0.05 -5.77
C ASN A 86 7.81 -0.32 -6.18
N ASN A 87 8.83 0.49 -5.83
CA ASN A 87 10.21 0.19 -6.17
C ASN A 87 10.71 -1.01 -5.34
N PRO A 88 10.99 -2.18 -5.92
CA PRO A 88 11.39 -3.37 -5.16
C PRO A 88 12.86 -3.32 -4.70
N TYR A 89 13.65 -2.36 -5.20
CA TYR A 89 15.08 -2.24 -4.94
C TYR A 89 15.42 -1.20 -3.87
N ASP A 90 14.49 -0.30 -3.53
CA ASP A 90 14.68 0.65 -2.44
C ASP A 90 14.64 -0.12 -1.09
N PRO A 91 15.66 0.03 -0.21
CA PRO A 91 15.72 -0.69 1.07
C PRO A 91 14.57 -0.33 2.01
N ASP A 92 13.99 0.86 1.88
CA ASP A 92 12.89 1.34 2.70
C ASP A 92 11.51 1.07 2.10
N SER A 93 11.45 0.51 0.89
CA SER A 93 10.20 0.29 0.18
C SER A 93 9.33 -0.79 0.80
N THR A 94 8.03 -0.50 0.88
CA THR A 94 7.00 -1.50 1.23
C THR A 94 6.88 -2.63 0.22
N SER A 95 7.35 -2.45 -1.02
CA SER A 95 7.38 -3.49 -2.05
C SER A 95 8.68 -4.28 -2.11
N ASN A 96 9.68 -3.98 -1.26
CA ASN A 96 10.89 -4.78 -1.16
C ASN A 96 10.69 -5.92 -0.13
N PRO A 97 10.51 -7.18 -0.57
CA PRO A 97 10.22 -8.31 0.34
C PRO A 97 11.42 -8.71 1.22
N TYR A 98 12.61 -8.25 0.87
CA TYR A 98 13.84 -8.46 1.63
C TYR A 98 14.18 -7.25 2.52
N GLY A 99 13.50 -6.13 2.34
CA GLY A 99 13.69 -4.90 3.10
C GLY A 99 13.00 -4.93 4.46
N ARG A 100 13.47 -4.10 5.39
CA ARG A 100 12.92 -4.00 6.76
C ARG A 100 11.45 -3.63 6.77
N TYR A 101 10.98 -2.80 5.85
CA TYR A 101 9.61 -2.28 5.85
C TYR A 101 8.68 -2.98 4.86
N GLY A 102 9.21 -3.75 3.90
CA GLY A 102 8.41 -4.55 2.95
C GLY A 102 8.34 -6.05 3.28
N SER A 103 9.25 -6.58 4.10
CA SER A 103 9.27 -8.01 4.43
C SER A 103 8.14 -8.42 5.37
N LYS A 104 7.39 -9.46 4.98
CA LYS A 104 6.34 -10.08 5.83
C LYS A 104 6.85 -10.70 7.14
N TYR A 105 8.17 -10.81 7.31
CA TYR A 105 8.81 -11.35 8.51
C TYR A 105 9.33 -10.27 9.45
N SER A 106 9.36 -9.01 9.01
CA SER A 106 9.87 -7.90 9.82
C SER A 106 8.79 -7.36 10.75
N PRO A 107 9.06 -7.12 12.04
CA PRO A 107 8.09 -6.51 12.95
C PRO A 107 7.71 -5.08 12.55
N ASP A 108 8.59 -4.35 11.84
CA ASP A 108 8.34 -2.97 11.40
C ASP A 108 7.56 -2.88 10.07
N SER A 109 7.34 -4.00 9.38
CA SER A 109 6.68 -4.00 8.09
C SER A 109 5.16 -3.96 8.24
N ILE A 110 4.52 -3.07 7.47
CA ILE A 110 3.07 -3.07 7.30
C ILE A 110 2.54 -4.33 6.59
N ASN A 111 3.42 -5.13 5.98
CA ASN A 111 3.07 -6.40 5.33
C ASN A 111 3.15 -7.59 6.31
N ASN A 112 3.59 -7.38 7.55
CA ASN A 112 3.63 -8.41 8.58
C ASN A 112 2.38 -8.34 9.47
N PRO A 113 1.46 -9.31 9.41
CA PRO A 113 0.23 -9.32 10.22
C PRO A 113 0.48 -9.55 11.71
N TYR A 114 1.70 -9.94 12.11
CA TYR A 114 2.12 -10.07 13.50
C TYR A 114 2.95 -8.87 13.97
N GLY A 115 3.16 -7.86 13.11
CA GLY A 115 3.94 -6.65 13.39
C GLY A 115 3.12 -5.38 13.14
N ALA A 116 3.75 -4.37 12.54
CA ALA A 116 3.10 -3.10 12.20
C ALA A 116 1.87 -3.23 11.27
N GLY A 117 1.76 -4.34 10.54
CA GLY A 117 0.61 -4.67 9.69
C GLY A 117 -0.51 -5.45 10.39
N ASN A 118 -0.51 -5.52 11.73
CA ASN A 118 -1.50 -6.30 12.47
C ASN A 118 -2.94 -5.79 12.20
N PRO A 119 -3.85 -6.61 11.64
CA PRO A 119 -5.21 -6.19 11.31
C PRO A 119 -6.09 -5.89 12.53
N TYR A 120 -5.67 -6.31 13.73
CA TYR A 120 -6.35 -6.00 14.99
C TYR A 120 -5.78 -4.77 15.68
N SER A 121 -4.75 -4.13 15.10
CA SER A 121 -4.26 -2.85 15.58
C SER A 121 -5.28 -1.75 15.29
N ASN A 122 -5.59 -0.92 16.28
CA ASN A 122 -6.39 0.30 16.11
C ASN A 122 -5.51 1.51 15.75
N GLU A 123 -4.23 1.29 15.45
CA GLU A 123 -3.28 2.36 15.13
C GLU A 123 -3.27 2.60 13.62
N PRO A 124 -3.71 3.78 13.16
CA PRO A 124 -3.66 4.11 11.74
C PRO A 124 -2.22 4.32 11.28
N ILE A 125 -1.97 3.95 10.02
CA ILE A 125 -0.74 4.31 9.30
C ILE A 125 -1.00 5.57 8.50
N TYR A 126 -0.17 6.59 8.71
CA TYR A 126 -0.21 7.86 8.02
C TYR A 126 0.74 7.86 6.83
N VAL A 127 0.24 8.33 5.68
CA VAL A 127 1.05 8.54 4.49
C VAL A 127 1.40 10.01 4.38
N VAL A 128 2.70 10.31 4.33
CA VAL A 128 3.24 11.67 4.29
C VAL A 128 4.00 11.87 2.97
N PRO A 129 3.47 12.67 2.03
CA PRO A 129 4.16 12.97 0.77
C PRO A 129 5.54 13.63 0.98
N SER A 130 6.49 13.30 0.10
CA SER A 130 7.83 13.87 0.08
C SER A 130 7.81 15.34 -0.38
N ARG A 131 8.27 16.26 0.49
CA ARG A 131 8.34 17.70 0.20
C ARG A 131 9.46 18.02 -0.78
#